data_AF-A0A9P1APK5-F1
#
_entry.id   AF-A0A9P1APK5-F1
#
_cell.length_a   1.000
_cell.length_b   1.000
_cell.length_c   1.000
_cell.angle_alpha   90.00
_cell.angle_beta   90.00
_cell.angle_gamma   90.00
#
_symmetry.space_group_name_H-M   'P 1'
#
loop_
_entity.id
_entity.type
_entity.pdbx_description
1 polymer ?
#
loop_
_entity_poly.entity_id
_entity_poly.type
_entity_poly.pdbx_seq_one_letter_code
_entity_poly.pdbx_strand_id
1 'polypeptide(L)'
;MALATSDEGLRRRKDSLSDEFDSELDDNEMKAIVKDIEEDKVHDESPDTRWTRFKSHMKEWGETATIHGVPHMAQAHTNYAIIVWSIILIVSAVGFVYMFTTILASYLAFNVVVNLNTGLDSEPFPSITFCNTNPYKLSKMSDVPELNALLTVYQASADGDLS
;
A
#
# COMPACT_ATOMS: atom_id res chain seq x y z
N MET A 1 35.22 -10.23 12.89
CA MET A 1 36.15 -9.18 13.37
C MET A 1 35.64 -8.73 14.73
N ALA A 2 36.42 -8.98 15.79
CA ALA A 2 36.24 -8.66 17.24
C ALA A 2 34.90 -9.10 17.88
N LEU A 3 34.76 -10.14 18.73
CA LEU A 3 35.39 -10.51 20.00
C LEU A 3 35.46 -9.38 21.06
N ALA A 4 34.52 -9.42 22.01
CA ALA A 4 34.77 -9.16 23.43
C ALA A 4 33.71 -9.92 24.25
N THR A 5 34.18 -10.93 24.96
CA THR A 5 33.46 -11.77 25.92
C THR A 5 33.19 -10.97 27.18
N SER A 6 31.92 -10.87 27.60
CA SER A 6 31.59 -10.31 28.92
C SER A 6 32.00 -11.27 30.02
N ASP A 7 32.73 -10.68 30.95
CA ASP A 7 33.38 -11.25 32.11
C ASP A 7 32.44 -12.01 33.04
N GLU A 8 33.03 -13.01 33.68
CA GLU A 8 32.45 -14.10 34.42
C GLU A 8 32.08 -13.67 35.85
N GLY A 9 30.79 -13.46 36.10
CA GLY A 9 30.20 -13.34 37.44
C GLY A 9 29.45 -14.59 37.83
N LEU A 10 30.12 -15.74 37.88
CA LEU A 10 29.55 -17.04 38.21
C LEU A 10 29.10 -17.06 39.69
N ARG A 11 27.85 -16.69 39.95
CA ARG A 11 27.24 -16.78 41.29
C ARG A 11 27.08 -18.27 41.63
N ARG A 12 28.05 -18.83 42.36
CA ARG A 12 28.01 -20.22 42.83
C ARG A 12 26.70 -20.47 43.58
N ARG A 13 25.84 -21.35 43.03
CA ARG A 13 24.79 -21.99 43.81
C ARG A 13 25.47 -22.91 44.82
N LYS A 14 25.37 -22.59 46.11
CA LYS A 14 25.77 -23.48 47.19
C LYS A 14 24.72 -24.58 47.27
N ASP A 15 24.99 -25.69 46.60
CA ASP A 15 24.35 -26.97 46.92
C ASP A 15 25.06 -27.53 48.14
N SER A 16 24.47 -27.35 49.31
CA SER A 16 24.85 -28.06 50.53
C SER A 16 23.63 -28.14 51.42
N LEU A 17 22.95 -29.27 51.30
CA LEU A 17 21.98 -29.78 52.24
C LEU A 17 22.68 -29.96 53.60
N SER A 18 22.40 -29.09 54.56
CA SER A 18 22.60 -29.35 55.98
C SER A 18 21.54 -28.58 56.76
N ASP A 19 20.69 -29.35 57.44
CA ASP A 19 19.76 -28.90 58.47
C ASP A 19 20.52 -28.17 59.58
N GLU A 20 20.62 -26.85 59.54
CA GLU A 20 20.86 -26.08 60.76
C GLU A 20 20.29 -24.66 60.61
N PHE A 21 19.37 -24.33 61.51
CA PHE A 21 18.70 -23.06 61.64
C PHE A 21 19.68 -22.06 62.26
N ASP A 22 20.41 -21.30 61.44
CA ASP A 22 21.23 -20.18 61.89
C ASP A 22 20.50 -18.85 61.69
N SER A 23 20.16 -18.24 62.82
CA SER A 23 19.30 -17.08 62.97
C SER A 23 20.08 -15.77 63.08
N GLU A 24 21.06 -15.52 62.22
CA GLU A 24 21.78 -14.23 62.20
C GLU A 24 22.01 -13.73 60.77
N LEU A 25 20.92 -13.29 60.14
CA LEU A 25 20.99 -12.34 59.03
C LEU A 25 21.47 -10.99 59.61
N ASP A 26 22.64 -10.51 59.18
CA ASP A 26 23.26 -9.26 59.67
C ASP A 26 22.27 -8.09 59.62
N ASP A 27 22.10 -7.39 60.75
CA ASP A 27 21.17 -6.27 60.91
C ASP A 27 21.42 -5.16 59.86
N ASN A 28 22.65 -5.05 59.36
CA ASN A 28 23.00 -4.08 58.32
C ASN A 28 22.47 -4.50 56.94
N GLU A 29 22.46 -5.80 56.62
CA GLU A 29 21.91 -6.33 55.37
C GLU A 29 20.39 -6.19 55.35
N MET A 30 19.74 -6.45 56.49
CA MET A 30 18.30 -6.20 56.66
C MET A 30 17.94 -4.72 56.51
N LYS A 31 18.74 -3.81 57.09
CA LYS A 31 18.53 -2.36 56.94
C LYS A 31 18.76 -1.87 55.51
N ALA A 32 19.74 -2.43 54.78
CA ALA A 32 19.97 -2.12 53.38
C ALA A 32 18.77 -2.53 52.52
N ILE A 33 18.26 -3.74 52.70
CA ILE A 33 17.08 -4.24 51.98
C ILE A 33 15.83 -3.40 52.30
N VAL A 34 15.60 -3.05 53.57
CA VAL A 34 14.45 -2.21 53.95
C VAL A 34 14.58 -0.81 53.35
N LYS A 35 15.78 -0.24 53.35
CA LYS A 35 16.03 1.07 52.75
C LYS A 35 15.81 1.06 51.24
N ASP A 36 16.25 0.01 50.54
CA ASP A 36 16.01 -0.14 49.11
C ASP A 36 14.51 -0.29 48.80
N ILE A 37 13.76 -1.05 49.62
CA ILE A 37 12.30 -1.18 49.50
C ILE A 37 11.60 0.16 49.79
N GLU A 38 12.08 0.92 50.76
CA GLU A 38 11.53 2.22 51.14
C GLU A 38 11.84 3.27 50.07
N GLU A 39 13.04 3.23 49.47
CA GLU A 39 13.45 4.09 48.34
C GLU A 39 12.66 3.76 47.07
N ASP A 40 12.43 2.47 46.77
CA ASP A 40 11.56 2.03 45.67
C ASP A 40 10.10 2.46 45.89
N LYS A 41 9.59 2.38 47.13
CA LYS A 41 8.24 2.89 47.47
C LYS A 41 8.15 4.41 47.35
N VAL A 42 9.19 5.14 47.75
CA VAL A 42 9.27 6.60 47.60
C VAL A 42 9.31 7.01 46.13
N HIS A 43 9.94 6.21 45.27
CA HIS A 43 9.99 6.46 43.82
C HIS A 43 8.63 6.22 43.12
N ASP A 44 7.75 5.39 43.70
CA ASP A 44 6.37 5.16 43.25
C ASP A 44 5.39 6.23 43.80
N GLU A 45 5.68 6.82 44.97
CA GLU A 45 4.86 7.89 45.59
C GLU A 45 5.15 9.32 45.07
N SER A 46 5.82 9.50 43.92
CA SER A 46 5.87 10.82 43.29
C SER A 46 4.44 11.28 42.94
N PRO A 47 4.04 12.54 43.18
CA PRO A 47 2.67 12.98 42.94
C PRO A 47 2.28 12.66 41.50
N ASP A 48 1.37 11.72 41.33
CA ASP A 48 1.00 11.13 40.06
C ASP A 48 0.13 12.11 39.28
N THR A 49 0.77 13.13 38.73
CA THR A 49 0.10 13.99 37.76
C THR A 49 -0.43 13.14 36.63
N ARG A 50 -1.68 13.39 36.21
CA ARG A 50 -2.33 12.78 35.05
C ARG A 50 -1.41 12.65 33.82
N TRP A 51 -0.48 13.60 33.67
CA TRP A 51 0.54 13.64 32.64
C TRP A 51 1.53 12.47 32.70
N THR A 52 2.02 12.10 33.87
CA THR A 52 2.98 11.00 34.05
C THR A 52 2.36 9.66 33.65
N ARG A 53 1.10 9.43 34.07
CA ARG A 53 0.30 8.26 33.65
C ARG A 53 0.03 8.24 32.14
N PHE A 54 -0.29 9.39 31.56
CA PHE A 54 -0.49 9.48 30.12
C PHE A 54 0.81 9.19 29.35
N LYS A 55 1.96 9.70 29.82
CA LYS A 55 3.27 9.47 29.22
C LYS A 55 3.67 7.99 29.24
N SER A 56 3.45 7.30 30.35
CA SER A 56 3.77 5.87 30.45
C SER A 56 2.93 5.05 29.46
N HIS A 57 1.62 5.28 29.41
CA HIS A 57 0.74 4.62 28.44
C HIS A 57 1.11 4.93 26.99
N MET A 58 1.48 6.16 26.67
CA MET A 58 1.91 6.54 25.33
C MET A 58 3.22 5.85 24.93
N LYS A 59 4.15 5.68 25.88
CA LYS A 59 5.40 4.96 25.64
C LYS A 59 5.14 3.47 25.40
N GLU A 60 4.34 2.83 26.25
CA GLU A 60 3.98 1.42 26.14
C GLU A 60 3.22 1.10 24.83
N TRP A 61 2.29 1.97 24.45
CA TRP A 61 1.63 1.88 23.15
C TRP A 61 2.62 2.07 21.99
N GLY A 62 3.51 3.05 22.09
CA GLY A 62 4.49 3.34 21.06
C GLY A 62 5.44 2.17 20.79
N GLU A 63 5.83 1.44 21.83
CA GLU A 63 6.69 0.26 21.73
C GLU A 63 5.97 -0.96 21.13
N THR A 64 4.64 -1.03 21.23
CA THR A 64 3.80 -2.14 20.73
C THR A 64 3.03 -1.82 19.45
N ALA A 65 3.15 -0.60 18.94
CA ALA A 65 2.44 -0.15 17.76
C ALA A 65 2.84 -0.95 16.50
N THR A 66 1.86 -1.26 15.65
CA THR A 66 2.07 -1.97 14.38
C THR A 66 2.58 -1.05 13.26
N ILE A 67 2.55 0.27 13.48
CA ILE A 67 3.12 1.26 12.57
C ILE A 67 4.64 1.18 12.72
N HIS A 68 5.33 0.64 11.70
CA HIS A 68 6.73 0.26 11.80
C HIS A 68 7.69 1.38 12.27
N GLY A 69 7.39 2.65 11.97
CA GLY A 69 8.23 3.78 12.42
C GLY A 69 7.99 4.21 13.88
N VAL A 70 6.88 3.83 14.50
CA VAL A 70 6.49 4.29 15.85
C VAL A 70 7.30 3.59 16.96
N PRO A 71 7.54 2.27 16.93
CA PRO A 71 8.43 1.61 17.91
C PRO A 71 9.86 2.16 17.87
N HIS A 72 10.40 2.47 16.69
CA HIS A 72 11.72 3.08 16.56
C HIS A 72 11.80 4.47 17.20
N MET A 73 10.70 5.22 17.17
CA MET A 73 10.60 6.51 17.86
C MET A 73 10.46 6.35 19.37
N ALA A 74 9.69 5.37 19.84
CA ALA A 74 9.46 5.11 21.27
C ALA A 74 10.70 4.54 21.99
N GLN A 75 11.51 3.75 21.30
CA GLN A 75 12.74 3.13 21.83
C GLN A 75 13.99 4.02 21.68
N ALA A 76 13.88 5.17 21.01
CA ALA A 76 15.03 6.03 20.76
C ALA A 76 15.51 6.75 22.04
N HIS A 77 16.79 6.58 22.37
CA HIS A 77 17.43 7.20 23.54
C HIS A 77 17.87 8.66 23.30
N THR A 78 17.88 9.13 22.04
CA THR A 78 18.31 10.49 21.69
C THR A 78 17.20 11.25 20.95
N ASN A 79 17.08 12.54 21.25
CA ASN A 79 16.09 13.41 20.61
C ASN A 79 16.31 13.52 19.09
N TYR A 80 17.56 13.46 18.64
CA TYR A 80 17.89 13.46 17.21
C TYR A 80 17.35 12.23 16.48
N ALA A 81 17.47 11.04 17.08
CA ALA A 81 16.93 9.82 16.50
C ALA A 81 15.40 9.87 16.38
N ILE A 82 14.71 10.41 17.40
CA ILE A 82 13.26 10.63 17.37
C ILE A 82 12.87 11.52 16.19
N ILE A 83 13.59 12.64 15.98
CA ILE A 83 13.33 13.58 14.88
C ILE A 83 13.53 12.90 13.52
N VAL A 84 14.62 12.14 13.34
CA VAL A 84 14.90 11.43 12.09
C VAL A 84 13.79 10.41 11.78
N TRP A 85 13.41 9.58 12.75
CA TRP A 85 12.33 8.61 12.56
C TRP A 85 10.98 9.27 12.32
N SER A 86 10.72 10.42 12.96
CA SER A 86 9.52 11.23 12.71
C SER A 86 9.48 11.75 11.26
N ILE A 87 10.60 12.28 10.76
CA ILE A 87 10.70 12.77 9.38
C ILE A 87 10.48 11.63 8.38
N ILE A 88 11.13 10.48 8.61
CA ILE A 88 10.95 9.30 7.74
C ILE A 88 9.48 8.87 7.71
N LEU A 89 8.83 8.79 8.88
CA LEU A 89 7.42 8.44 8.99
C LEU A 89 6.54 9.44 8.21
N ILE A 90 6.77 10.74 8.38
CA ILE A 90 6.01 11.79 7.68
C ILE A 90 6.19 11.68 6.16
N VAL A 91 7.43 11.56 5.69
CA VAL A 91 7.72 11.41 4.25
C VAL A 91 7.04 10.15 3.69
N SER A 92 7.08 9.05 4.43
CA SER A 92 6.40 7.81 4.01
C SER A 92 4.88 7.95 3.96
N ALA A 93 4.28 8.66 4.93
CA ALA A 93 2.85 8.91 4.97
C ALA A 93 2.38 9.82 3.81
N VAL A 94 3.13 10.89 3.53
CA VAL A 94 2.86 11.77 2.39
C VAL A 94 2.99 11.01 1.06
N GLY A 95 4.06 10.23 0.90
CA GLY A 95 4.26 9.38 -0.27
C GLY A 95 3.14 8.36 -0.46
N PHE A 96 2.69 7.73 0.63
CA PHE A 96 1.55 6.82 0.62
C PHE A 96 0.27 7.50 0.15
N VAL A 97 -0.08 8.67 0.69
CA VAL A 97 -1.28 9.42 0.28
C VAL A 97 -1.21 9.81 -1.20
N TYR A 98 -0.06 10.26 -1.68
CA TYR A 98 0.14 10.61 -3.10
C TYR A 98 -0.05 9.38 -4.02
N MET A 99 0.58 8.26 -3.69
CA MET A 99 0.45 7.03 -4.49
C MET A 99 -0.97 6.47 -4.43
N PHE A 100 -1.58 6.46 -3.24
CA PHE A 100 -2.93 5.96 -3.04
C PHE A 100 -3.96 6.77 -3.85
N THR A 101 -3.89 8.11 -3.81
CA THR A 101 -4.77 8.98 -4.59
C THR A 101 -4.58 8.80 -6.10
N THR A 102 -3.34 8.64 -6.56
CA THR A 102 -3.03 8.37 -7.98
C THR A 102 -3.61 7.04 -8.46
N ILE A 103 -3.44 5.99 -7.66
CA ILE A 103 -3.98 4.66 -7.96
C ILE A 103 -5.51 4.69 -7.93
N LEU A 104 -6.10 5.36 -6.94
CA LEU A 104 -7.55 5.50 -6.80
C LEU A 104 -8.15 6.25 -8.00
N ALA A 105 -7.51 7.35 -8.44
CA ALA A 105 -7.92 8.07 -9.64
C ALA A 105 -7.83 7.20 -10.89
N SER A 106 -6.75 6.42 -11.03
CA SER A 106 -6.55 5.50 -12.15
C SER A 106 -7.58 4.37 -12.18
N TYR A 107 -7.96 3.85 -11.01
CA TYR A 107 -9.01 2.85 -10.85
C TYR A 107 -10.38 3.40 -11.26
N LEU A 108 -10.73 4.60 -10.78
CA LEU A 108 -12.00 5.28 -11.10
C LEU A 108 -12.07 5.84 -12.54
N ALA A 109 -10.95 5.84 -13.27
CA ALA A 109 -10.92 6.20 -14.69
C ALA A 109 -11.45 5.07 -15.60
N PHE A 110 -11.65 3.85 -15.08
CA PHE A 110 -12.18 2.70 -15.81
C PHE A 110 -11.47 2.43 -17.16
N ASN A 111 -10.16 2.64 -17.21
CA ASN A 111 -9.38 2.43 -18.43
C ASN A 111 -9.40 0.95 -18.85
N VAL A 112 -9.75 0.70 -20.11
CA VAL A 112 -9.75 -0.65 -20.69
C VAL A 112 -8.48 -0.83 -21.52
N VAL A 113 -7.69 -1.86 -21.20
CA VAL A 113 -6.52 -2.24 -21.99
C VAL A 113 -6.93 -3.32 -22.98
N VAL A 114 -6.93 -2.99 -24.28
CA VAL A 114 -7.17 -3.96 -25.35
C VAL A 114 -5.83 -4.58 -25.76
N ASN A 115 -5.69 -5.89 -25.54
CA ASN A 115 -4.54 -6.64 -26.03
C ASN A 115 -4.91 -7.27 -27.38
N LEU A 116 -4.30 -6.76 -28.46
CA LEU A 116 -4.45 -7.33 -29.79
C LEU A 116 -3.47 -8.50 -29.91
N ASN A 117 -3.96 -9.71 -29.68
CA ASN A 117 -3.22 -10.92 -30.02
C ASN A 117 -3.56 -11.29 -31.45
N THR A 118 -2.62 -11.10 -32.38
CA THR A 118 -2.72 -11.63 -33.73
C THR A 118 -2.41 -13.12 -33.70
N GLY A 119 -3.41 -13.92 -33.32
CA GLY A 119 -3.37 -15.37 -33.49
C GLY A 119 -3.44 -15.74 -34.97
N LEU A 120 -2.71 -16.79 -35.36
CA LEU A 120 -2.90 -17.45 -36.66
C LEU A 120 -4.08 -18.44 -36.57
N ASP A 121 -5.21 -17.97 -36.06
CA ASP A 121 -6.41 -18.79 -35.97
C ASP A 121 -7.08 -18.88 -37.34
N SER A 122 -7.71 -20.03 -37.61
CA SER A 122 -8.48 -20.23 -38.83
C SER A 122 -9.75 -19.38 -38.78
N GLU A 123 -9.68 -18.15 -39.28
CA GLU A 123 -10.81 -17.23 -39.39
C GLU A 123 -11.85 -17.78 -40.40
N PRO A 124 -13.17 -17.69 -40.13
CA PRO A 124 -14.19 -18.01 -41.11
C PRO A 124 -14.01 -17.19 -42.39
N PHE A 125 -14.30 -17.83 -43.54
CA PHE A 125 -14.31 -17.12 -44.80
C PHE A 125 -15.35 -15.98 -44.75
N PRO A 126 -14.96 -14.73 -45.05
CA PRO A 126 -15.85 -13.59 -44.90
C PRO A 126 -16.98 -13.62 -45.93
N SER A 127 -18.07 -12.90 -45.64
CA SER A 127 -19.08 -12.64 -46.65
C SER A 127 -18.51 -11.68 -47.69
N ILE A 128 -18.36 -12.16 -48.93
CA ILE A 128 -17.95 -11.33 -50.06
C ILE A 128 -19.22 -10.84 -50.75
N THR A 129 -19.48 -9.54 -50.64
CA THR A 129 -20.54 -8.88 -51.42
C THR A 129 -19.90 -8.08 -52.54
N PHE A 130 -20.25 -8.39 -53.78
CA PHE A 130 -19.91 -7.57 -54.94
C PHE A 130 -21.19 -7.00 -55.53
N CYS A 131 -21.13 -5.73 -55.91
CA CYS A 131 -22.22 -5.04 -56.60
C CYS A 131 -21.76 -4.66 -58.00
N ASN A 132 -22.67 -4.73 -58.96
CA ASN A 132 -22.43 -4.11 -60.26
C ASN A 132 -22.29 -2.59 -60.06
N THR A 133 -21.24 -1.99 -60.60
CA THR A 133 -21.05 -0.53 -60.58
C THR A 133 -22.18 0.19 -61.30
N ASN A 134 -22.81 -0.47 -62.27
CA ASN A 134 -24.02 0.03 -62.89
C ASN A 134 -25.24 -0.26 -61.98
N PRO A 135 -25.90 0.78 -61.41
CA PRO A 135 -27.05 0.61 -60.53
C PRO A 135 -28.32 0.12 -61.25
N TYR A 136 -28.37 0.21 -62.58
CA TYR A 136 -29.59 -0.04 -63.34
C TYR A 136 -29.34 -0.85 -64.62
N LYS A 137 -30.16 -1.88 -64.83
CA LYS A 137 -30.14 -2.64 -66.08
C LYS A 137 -30.95 -1.91 -67.15
N LEU A 138 -30.32 -1.56 -68.27
CA LEU A 138 -30.97 -0.83 -69.38
C LEU A 138 -32.29 -1.49 -69.82
N SER A 139 -32.31 -2.83 -69.94
CA SER A 139 -33.51 -3.59 -70.33
C SER A 139 -34.65 -3.57 -69.29
N LYS A 140 -34.42 -3.01 -68.10
CA LYS A 140 -35.39 -2.89 -67.00
C LYS A 140 -35.75 -1.45 -66.70
N MET A 141 -35.03 -0.50 -67.28
CA MET A 141 -35.38 0.92 -67.20
C MET A 141 -36.68 1.23 -67.96
N SER A 142 -36.94 0.54 -69.07
CA SER A 142 -38.17 0.70 -69.86
C SER A 142 -39.44 0.25 -69.12
N ASP A 143 -39.29 -0.69 -68.17
CA ASP A 143 -40.41 -1.26 -67.41
C ASP A 143 -40.91 -0.29 -66.32
N VAL A 144 -40.10 0.71 -65.95
CA VAL A 144 -40.43 1.73 -64.95
C VAL A 144 -40.54 3.09 -65.65
N PRO A 145 -41.73 3.70 -65.73
CA PRO A 145 -41.96 4.90 -66.55
C PRO A 145 -41.08 6.09 -66.11
N GLU A 146 -40.81 6.21 -64.81
CA GLU A 146 -39.94 7.25 -64.25
C GLU A 146 -38.47 7.09 -64.68
N LEU A 147 -37.97 5.86 -64.73
CA LEU A 147 -36.59 5.57 -65.10
C LEU A 147 -36.37 5.66 -66.62
N ASN A 148 -37.40 5.33 -67.42
CA ASN A 148 -37.38 5.51 -68.86
C ASN A 148 -37.33 6.99 -69.28
N ALA A 149 -38.07 7.85 -68.57
CA ALA A 149 -38.01 9.30 -68.80
C ALA A 149 -36.62 9.87 -68.53
N LEU A 150 -35.98 9.44 -67.43
CA LEU A 150 -34.59 9.79 -67.12
C LEU A 150 -33.61 9.27 -68.17
N LEU A 151 -33.79 8.03 -68.66
CA LEU A 151 -32.95 7.46 -69.72
C LEU A 151 -33.04 8.28 -71.01
N THR A 152 -34.24 8.74 -71.38
CA THR A 152 -34.46 9.55 -72.60
C THR A 152 -33.75 10.90 -72.50
N VAL A 153 -33.85 11.59 -71.36
CA VAL A 153 -33.16 12.87 -71.12
C VAL A 153 -31.64 12.68 -71.12
N TYR A 154 -31.15 11.60 -70.50
CA TYR A 154 -29.72 11.30 -70.47
C TYR A 154 -29.17 11.01 -71.86
N GLN A 155 -29.90 10.25 -72.70
CA GLN A 155 -29.53 9.98 -74.09
C GLN A 155 -29.52 11.24 -74.93
N ALA A 156 -30.58 12.07 -74.86
CA ALA A 156 -30.63 13.32 -75.59
C ALA A 156 -29.51 14.31 -75.19
N SER A 157 -29.10 14.30 -73.92
CA SER A 157 -27.94 15.07 -73.43
C SER A 157 -26.62 14.52 -74.00
N ALA A 158 -26.45 13.19 -74.02
CA ALA A 158 -25.27 12.54 -74.58
C ALA A 158 -25.14 12.72 -76.10
N ASP A 159 -26.26 12.75 -76.81
CA ASP A 159 -26.33 12.95 -78.26
C ASP A 159 -26.22 14.45 -78.66
N GLY A 160 -26.19 15.35 -77.68
CA GLY A 160 -26.04 16.80 -77.89
C GLY A 160 -27.31 17.52 -78.36
N ASP A 161 -28.47 16.87 -78.23
CA ASP A 161 -29.76 17.38 -78.71
C ASP A 161 -30.46 18.32 -77.70
N LEU A 162 -29.89 18.46 -76.50
CA LEU A 162 -30.37 19.33 -75.42
C LEU A 162 -29.58 20.65 -75.28
N SER A 163 -28.92 21.13 -76.35
CA SER A 163 -28.24 22.44 -76.38
C SER A 163 -29.21 23.59 -76.61
#